data_AF-A0A524MTJ8-F1
#
_entry.id   AF-A0A524MTJ8-F1
#
_cell.length_a   1.000
_cell.length_b   1.000
_cell.length_c   1.000
_cell.angle_alpha   90.00
_cell.angle_beta   90.00
_cell.angle_gamma   90.00
#
_symmetry.space_group_name_H-M   'P 1'
#
loop_
_entity.id
_entity.type
_entity.pdbx_description
1 polymer ?
#
loop_
_entity_poly.entity_id
_entity_poly.type
_entity_poly.pdbx_seq_one_letter_code
_entity_poly.pdbx_strand_id
1 'polypeptide(L)'
;MLNLIFTETALELVPQEILQHPSVKRNAKRRKRPGEETLLDRSLHHYAMDRLPNAEKRGRPDILHVCLLLALGSPLNRLGKLRVEANTVTGFSIEIEPSTRPPRDCFRFNSLMEQLLINGAVPTEGEPLMRLSRNRLSDQMRRIQPTKTIALSSHGKPSSFEKVAEILAKEESPAVFIGAYPSGPMNPEV
;
A
#
# COMPACT_ATOMS: atom_id res chain seq x y z
N MET A 1 -3.95 18.80 -9.36
CA MET A 1 -3.07 17.67 -8.98
C MET A 1 -3.95 16.53 -8.50
N LEU A 2 -3.83 15.31 -9.05
CA LEU A 2 -4.60 14.18 -8.55
C LEU A 2 -3.85 13.51 -7.38
N ASN A 3 -4.53 13.33 -6.25
CA ASN A 3 -4.01 12.55 -5.13
C ASN A 3 -4.60 11.14 -5.22
N LEU A 4 -3.76 10.12 -5.42
CA LEU A 4 -4.16 8.71 -5.47
C LEU A 4 -3.70 8.02 -4.19
N ILE A 5 -4.66 7.55 -3.40
CA ILE A 5 -4.42 6.92 -2.11
C ILE A 5 -4.80 5.43 -2.20
N PHE A 6 -3.80 4.56 -2.08
CA PHE A 6 -4.03 3.14 -1.89
C PHE A 6 -4.34 2.88 -0.42
N THR A 7 -5.52 2.35 -0.12
CA THR A 7 -5.97 2.13 1.26
C THR A 7 -5.98 0.65 1.63
N GLU A 8 -5.84 0.38 2.93
CA GLU A 8 -5.82 -0.96 3.53
C GLU A 8 -4.86 -1.89 2.78
N THR A 9 -3.69 -1.37 2.42
CA THR A 9 -2.75 -2.07 1.56
C THR A 9 -2.22 -3.34 2.21
N ALA A 10 -2.14 -4.39 1.38
CA ALA A 10 -1.60 -5.75 1.56
C ALA A 10 -0.25 -5.95 2.26
N LEU A 11 0.26 -4.97 3.00
CA LEU A 11 1.67 -4.80 3.31
C LEU A 11 1.94 -4.72 4.81
N GLU A 12 2.64 -5.71 5.32
CA GLU A 12 3.06 -5.79 6.73
C GLU A 12 4.19 -6.83 6.90
N LEU A 13 4.95 -6.71 7.98
CA LEU A 13 5.87 -7.75 8.41
C LEU A 13 5.10 -8.93 9.01
N VAL A 14 5.73 -10.10 9.11
CA VAL A 14 5.10 -11.27 9.72
C VAL A 14 4.72 -10.97 11.18
N PRO A 15 3.44 -11.12 11.56
CA PRO A 15 2.98 -10.87 12.92
C PRO A 15 3.55 -11.85 13.95
N GLN A 16 3.74 -11.37 15.19
CA GLN A 16 4.33 -12.14 16.30
C GLN A 16 3.59 -13.45 16.60
N GLU A 17 2.26 -13.44 16.43
CA GLU A 17 1.35 -14.55 16.71
C GLU A 17 1.63 -15.79 15.85
N ILE A 18 2.25 -15.60 14.68
CA ILE A 18 2.48 -16.67 13.71
C ILE A 18 3.96 -16.97 13.45
N LEU A 19 4.90 -16.27 14.11
CA LEU A 19 6.35 -16.45 13.90
C LEU A 19 6.81 -17.90 14.11
N GLN A 20 6.16 -18.60 15.05
CA GLN A 20 6.54 -19.97 15.38
C GLN A 20 6.05 -21.01 14.36
N HIS A 21 5.20 -20.61 13.41
CA HIS A 21 4.62 -21.53 12.43
C HIS A 21 5.69 -22.09 11.46
N PRO A 22 5.64 -23.40 11.12
CA PRO A 22 6.66 -24.03 10.27
C PRO A 22 6.87 -23.35 8.91
N SER A 23 5.80 -22.83 8.28
CA SER A 23 5.92 -22.14 7.00
C SER A 23 6.69 -20.81 7.10
N VAL A 24 6.47 -20.05 8.18
CA VAL A 24 7.20 -18.81 8.46
C VAL A 24 8.67 -19.11 8.73
N LYS A 25 8.97 -20.07 9.62
CA LYS A 25 10.37 -20.49 9.91
C LYS A 25 11.10 -20.93 8.66
N ARG A 26 10.43 -21.68 7.77
CA ARG A 26 10.99 -22.12 6.49
C ARG A 26 11.31 -20.94 5.57
N ASN A 27 10.41 -19.96 5.48
CA ASN A 27 10.63 -18.74 4.70
C ASN A 27 11.82 -17.95 5.26
N ALA A 28 11.82 -17.64 6.56
CA ALA A 28 12.88 -16.95 7.27
C ALA A 28 14.26 -17.59 7.01
N LYS A 29 14.36 -18.93 7.18
CA LYS A 29 15.58 -19.69 6.87
C LYS A 29 16.02 -19.55 5.42
N ARG A 30 15.09 -19.63 4.47
CA ARG A 30 15.38 -19.47 3.03
C ARG A 30 15.87 -18.05 2.70
N ARG A 31 15.27 -17.03 3.32
CA ARG A 31 15.63 -15.62 3.14
C ARG A 31 16.88 -15.22 3.94
N LYS A 32 17.35 -16.07 4.85
CA LYS A 32 18.44 -15.79 5.80
C LYS A 32 18.17 -14.50 6.61
N ARG A 33 16.93 -14.35 7.06
CA ARG A 33 16.45 -13.20 7.86
C ARG A 33 15.59 -13.69 9.02
N PRO A 34 15.50 -12.93 10.12
CA PRO A 34 14.48 -13.16 11.17
C PRO A 34 13.07 -13.15 10.56
N GLY A 35 12.16 -13.96 11.10
CA GLY A 35 10.81 -14.09 10.53
C GLY A 35 10.03 -12.78 10.61
N GLU A 36 10.21 -12.08 11.73
CA GLU A 36 9.66 -10.76 12.04
C GLU A 36 10.16 -9.64 11.12
N GLU A 37 11.26 -9.85 10.40
CA GLU A 37 11.80 -8.91 9.41
C GLU A 37 11.40 -9.26 7.97
N THR A 38 10.64 -10.35 7.77
CA THR A 38 10.11 -10.72 6.46
C THR A 38 8.68 -10.23 6.28
N LEU A 39 8.28 -9.95 5.03
CA LEU A 39 6.87 -9.64 4.75
C LEU A 39 5.96 -10.84 4.98
N LEU A 40 4.74 -10.55 5.43
CA LEU A 40 3.64 -11.48 5.34
C LEU A 40 3.26 -11.70 3.86
N ASP A 41 3.27 -12.95 3.42
CA ASP A 41 2.90 -13.33 2.04
C ASP A 41 2.02 -14.58 2.09
N ARG A 42 0.78 -14.46 1.58
CA ARG A 42 -0.22 -15.52 1.55
C ARG A 42 0.24 -16.73 0.76
N SER A 43 1.04 -16.55 -0.29
CA SER A 43 1.58 -17.65 -1.10
C SER A 43 2.54 -18.55 -0.29
N LEU A 44 3.11 -18.01 0.79
CA LEU A 44 4.10 -18.69 1.62
C LEU A 44 3.55 -19.03 3.00
N HIS A 45 2.65 -18.20 3.52
CA HIS A 45 2.18 -18.23 4.91
C HIS A 45 0.69 -18.61 5.03
N HIS A 46 0.03 -19.05 3.96
CA HIS A 46 -1.42 -19.32 3.91
C HIS A 46 -1.98 -19.95 5.20
N TYR A 47 -1.54 -21.16 5.56
CA TYR A 47 -2.02 -21.86 6.76
C TYR A 47 -1.64 -21.18 8.10
N ALA A 48 -0.55 -20.42 8.13
CA ALA A 48 -0.20 -19.65 9.31
C ALA A 48 -1.20 -18.50 9.53
N MET A 49 -1.71 -17.93 8.44
CA MET A 49 -2.60 -16.77 8.46
C MET A 49 -4.04 -17.11 8.88
N ASP A 50 -4.46 -18.37 8.91
CA ASP A 50 -5.82 -18.77 9.32
C ASP A 50 -6.16 -18.34 10.76
N ARG A 51 -5.14 -18.09 11.58
CA ARG A 51 -5.28 -17.61 12.97
C ARG A 51 -5.31 -16.08 13.08
N LEU A 52 -5.07 -15.37 11.99
CA LEU A 52 -5.01 -13.91 11.98
C LEU A 52 -6.40 -13.31 11.76
N PRO A 53 -6.75 -12.24 12.47
CA PRO A 53 -7.96 -11.48 12.15
C PRO A 53 -7.84 -10.83 10.78
N ASN A 54 -8.97 -10.74 10.08
CA ASN A 54 -9.09 -10.17 8.72
C ASN A 54 -8.07 -10.76 7.74
N ALA A 55 -7.76 -12.05 7.89
CA ALA A 55 -6.74 -12.71 7.09
C ALA A 55 -6.96 -12.49 5.60
N GLU A 56 -8.22 -12.51 5.15
CA GLU A 56 -8.64 -12.31 3.76
C GLU A 56 -8.12 -11.00 3.15
N LYS A 57 -7.87 -9.95 3.95
CA LYS A 57 -7.28 -8.69 3.46
C LYS A 57 -5.75 -8.67 3.46
N ARG A 58 -5.08 -9.65 4.06
CA ARG A 58 -3.65 -9.58 4.41
C ARG A 58 -2.74 -10.37 3.48
N GLY A 59 -1.44 -10.09 3.53
CA GLY A 59 -0.38 -10.89 2.93
C GLY A 59 -0.35 -10.90 1.40
N ARG A 60 -0.66 -9.77 0.76
CA ARG A 60 -0.66 -9.62 -0.70
C ARG A 60 0.10 -8.36 -1.12
N PRO A 61 1.41 -8.26 -0.81
CA PRO A 61 2.24 -7.10 -1.15
C PRO A 61 2.34 -6.87 -2.67
N ASP A 62 2.12 -7.92 -3.46
CA ASP A 62 2.09 -7.89 -4.93
C ASP A 62 1.02 -6.95 -5.50
N ILE A 63 -0.10 -6.76 -4.80
CA ILE A 63 -1.15 -5.83 -5.25
C ILE A 63 -0.62 -4.41 -5.24
N LEU A 64 -0.04 -3.98 -4.13
CA LEU A 64 0.57 -2.65 -4.03
C LEU A 64 1.72 -2.50 -5.03
N HIS A 65 2.53 -3.55 -5.23
CA HIS A 65 3.61 -3.55 -6.21
C HIS A 65 3.13 -3.19 -7.61
N VAL A 66 2.11 -3.89 -8.12
CA VAL A 66 1.53 -3.63 -9.44
C VAL A 66 0.90 -2.23 -9.49
N CYS A 67 0.16 -1.86 -8.46
CA CYS A 67 -0.46 -0.53 -8.33
C CYS A 67 0.58 0.59 -8.45
N LEU A 68 1.71 0.49 -7.76
CA LEU A 68 2.78 1.50 -7.80
C LEU A 68 3.48 1.56 -9.16
N LEU A 69 3.74 0.41 -9.79
CA LEU A 69 4.31 0.37 -11.14
C LEU A 69 3.41 1.07 -12.16
N LEU A 70 2.10 0.83 -12.09
CA LEU A 70 1.13 1.47 -12.98
C LEU A 70 0.97 2.97 -12.70
N ALA A 71 0.81 3.34 -11.43
CA ALA A 71 0.60 4.73 -11.03
C ALA A 71 1.82 5.60 -11.36
N LEU A 72 3.01 5.20 -10.93
CA LEU A 72 4.24 5.96 -11.13
C LEU A 72 4.76 5.91 -12.58
N GLY A 73 4.38 4.86 -13.32
CA GLY A 73 4.63 4.76 -14.77
C GLY A 73 3.67 5.56 -15.65
N SER A 74 2.59 6.12 -15.08
CA SER A 74 1.54 6.78 -15.85
C SER A 74 2.01 8.08 -16.52
N PRO A 75 1.38 8.51 -17.64
CA PRO A 75 1.59 9.84 -18.20
C PRO A 75 1.33 10.96 -17.18
N LEU A 76 0.37 10.77 -16.27
CA LEU A 76 0.00 11.76 -15.27
C LEU A 76 1.14 11.99 -14.26
N ASN A 77 1.81 10.93 -13.81
CA ASN A 77 3.00 11.04 -12.95
C ASN A 77 4.15 11.74 -13.67
N ARG A 78 4.41 11.37 -14.94
CA ARG A 78 5.46 12.01 -15.76
C ARG A 78 5.25 13.51 -15.96
N LEU A 79 4.00 13.96 -15.98
CA LEU A 79 3.63 15.37 -16.08
C LEU A 79 3.61 16.10 -14.72
N GLY A 80 4.00 15.43 -13.63
CA GLY A 80 3.96 16.01 -12.28
C GLY A 80 2.55 16.33 -11.80
N LYS A 81 1.54 15.59 -12.28
CA LYS A 81 0.11 15.81 -11.96
C LYS A 81 -0.49 14.71 -11.09
N LEU A 82 0.33 13.77 -10.61
CA LEU A 82 -0.07 12.68 -9.71
C LEU A 82 0.78 12.73 -8.44
N ARG A 83 0.11 12.63 -7.29
CA ARG A 83 0.70 12.30 -6.00
C ARG A 83 0.19 10.93 -5.58
N VAL A 84 1.07 10.04 -5.16
CA VAL A 84 0.72 8.68 -4.75
C VAL A 84 1.05 8.49 -3.27
N GLU A 85 0.11 7.97 -2.51
CA GLU A 85 0.28 7.62 -1.11
C GLU A 85 -0.37 6.26 -0.83
N ALA A 86 0.05 5.57 0.22
CA ALA A 86 -0.54 4.30 0.61
C ALA A 86 -0.78 4.25 2.12
N ASN A 87 -1.80 3.51 2.56
CA ASN A 87 -2.04 3.19 3.97
C ASN A 87 -2.08 1.68 4.13
N THR A 88 -1.33 1.12 5.07
CA THR A 88 -1.30 -0.34 5.30
C THR A 88 -2.50 -0.82 6.10
N VAL A 89 -2.79 -2.12 6.01
CA VAL A 89 -3.75 -2.80 6.89
C VAL A 89 -3.43 -2.66 8.38
N THR A 90 -2.17 -2.34 8.72
CA THR A 90 -1.71 -2.09 10.09
C THR A 90 -1.73 -0.61 10.49
N GLY A 91 -2.26 0.28 9.65
CA GLY A 91 -2.45 1.69 9.97
C GLY A 91 -1.19 2.55 9.85
N PHE A 92 -0.24 2.19 8.99
CA PHE A 92 0.87 3.07 8.62
C PHE A 92 0.57 3.77 7.29
N SER A 93 0.89 5.05 7.20
CA SER A 93 0.91 5.80 5.94
C SER A 93 2.29 5.71 5.32
N ILE A 94 2.32 5.58 3.99
CA ILE A 94 3.51 5.53 3.16
C ILE A 94 3.41 6.68 2.18
N GLU A 95 4.30 7.65 2.34
CA GLU A 95 4.50 8.75 1.41
C GLU A 95 5.50 8.31 0.35
N ILE A 96 5.21 8.60 -0.92
CA ILE A 96 6.01 8.12 -2.05
C ILE A 96 6.37 9.30 -2.94
N GLU A 97 7.67 9.51 -3.13
CA GLU A 97 8.16 10.55 -4.02
C GLU A 97 7.77 10.24 -5.48
N PRO A 98 7.28 11.22 -6.26
CA PRO A 98 6.88 10.99 -7.66
C PRO A 98 8.02 10.49 -8.56
N SER A 99 9.27 10.78 -8.17
CA SER A 99 10.49 10.34 -8.85
C SER A 99 10.83 8.87 -8.59
N THR A 100 10.15 8.23 -7.63
CA THR A 100 10.38 6.85 -7.22
C THR A 100 10.20 5.88 -8.39
N ARG A 101 11.13 4.95 -8.52
CA ARG A 101 11.07 3.86 -9.50
C ARG A 101 11.02 2.53 -8.74
N PRO A 102 9.82 2.00 -8.44
CA PRO A 102 9.71 0.72 -7.76
C PRO A 102 10.46 -0.36 -8.53
N PRO A 103 11.18 -1.28 -7.86
CA PRO A 103 11.78 -2.42 -8.53
C PRO A 103 10.73 -3.19 -9.32
N ARG A 104 11.02 -3.55 -10.58
CA ARG A 104 10.10 -4.37 -11.39
C ARG A 104 10.04 -5.83 -10.91
N ASP A 105 11.13 -6.31 -10.32
CA ASP A 105 11.20 -7.63 -9.72
C ASP A 105 10.51 -7.64 -8.35
N CYS A 106 9.63 -8.62 -8.14
CA CYS A 106 8.84 -8.75 -6.91
C CYS A 106 9.72 -9.01 -5.68
N PHE A 107 10.79 -9.81 -5.79
CA PHE A 107 11.68 -10.07 -4.64
C PHE A 107 12.44 -8.82 -4.21
N ARG A 108 12.92 -8.02 -5.16
CA ARG A 108 13.54 -6.72 -4.88
C ARG A 108 12.54 -5.73 -4.27
N PHE A 109 11.31 -5.68 -4.80
CA PHE A 109 10.26 -4.84 -4.22
C PHE A 109 9.96 -5.25 -2.77
N ASN A 110 9.77 -6.55 -2.52
CA ASN A 110 9.52 -7.08 -1.17
C ASN A 110 10.67 -6.72 -0.22
N SER A 111 11.91 -6.89 -0.64
CA SER A 111 13.08 -6.55 0.20
C SER A 111 13.17 -5.06 0.51
N LEU A 112 12.77 -4.19 -0.43
CA LEU A 112 12.68 -2.75 -0.22
C LEU A 112 11.57 -2.39 0.78
N MET A 113 10.41 -3.06 0.70
CA MET A 113 9.30 -2.83 1.62
C MET A 113 9.61 -3.35 3.03
N GLU A 114 10.32 -4.48 3.15
CA GLU A 114 10.88 -4.94 4.44
C GLU A 114 11.75 -3.84 5.06
N GLN A 115 12.67 -3.25 4.28
CA GLN A 115 13.51 -2.15 4.75
C GLN A 115 12.69 -0.91 5.14
N LEU A 116 11.68 -0.54 4.35
CA LEU A 116 10.79 0.59 4.67
C LEU A 116 10.05 0.38 5.99
N LEU A 117 9.51 -0.83 6.22
CA LEU A 117 8.77 -1.14 7.45
C LEU A 117 9.67 -1.22 8.68
N ILE A 118 10.93 -1.65 8.52
CA ILE A 118 11.90 -1.76 9.61
C ILE A 118 12.51 -0.39 9.95
N ASN A 119 12.93 0.37 8.93
CA ASN A 119 13.72 1.59 9.12
C ASN A 119 12.86 2.87 9.08
N GLY A 120 11.62 2.78 8.62
CA GLY A 120 10.71 3.91 8.46
C GLY A 120 10.97 4.79 7.23
N ALA A 121 12.04 4.57 6.47
CA ALA A 121 12.31 5.28 5.22
C ALA A 121 13.23 4.46 4.30
N VAL A 122 13.10 4.67 2.98
CA VAL A 122 14.01 4.11 1.97
C VAL A 122 14.30 5.11 0.84
N PRO A 123 15.58 5.30 0.43
CA PRO A 123 16.78 4.84 1.14
C PRO A 123 16.89 5.44 2.56
N THR A 124 17.67 4.81 3.43
CA THR A 124 17.91 5.26 4.81
C THR A 124 18.89 6.43 4.90
N GLU A 125 19.70 6.61 3.86
CA GLU A 125 20.67 7.69 3.74
C GLU A 125 20.31 8.58 2.54
N GLY A 126 20.46 9.89 2.71
CA GLY A 126 20.05 10.89 1.71
C GLY A 126 18.54 11.18 1.74
N GLU A 127 18.02 11.71 0.63
CA GLU A 127 16.60 11.99 0.49
C GLU A 127 15.82 10.70 0.23
N PRO A 128 14.93 10.28 1.13
CA PRO A 128 14.17 9.05 0.97
C PRO A 128 13.08 9.21 -0.08
N LEU A 129 12.93 8.15 -0.87
CA LEU A 129 11.91 8.00 -1.90
C LEU A 129 10.58 7.51 -1.33
N MET A 130 10.63 6.79 -0.21
CA MET A 130 9.43 6.43 0.55
C MET A 130 9.66 6.68 2.03
N ARG A 131 8.65 7.22 2.70
CA ARG A 131 8.64 7.46 4.15
C ARG A 131 7.42 6.82 4.78
N LEU A 132 7.64 6.12 5.88
CA LEU A 132 6.61 5.53 6.71
C LEU A 132 6.28 6.52 7.84
N SER A 133 5.01 6.74 8.10
CA SER A 133 4.54 7.48 9.26
C SER A 133 3.37 6.77 9.92
N ARG A 134 3.26 6.87 11.24
CA ARG A 134 2.11 6.35 11.97
C ARG A 134 1.05 7.44 12.06
N ASN A 135 0.42 7.70 10.93
CA ASN A 135 -0.62 8.71 10.80
C ASN A 135 -1.98 8.04 10.61
N ARG A 136 -3.03 8.62 11.18
CA ARG A 136 -4.39 8.21 10.83
C ARG A 136 -4.67 8.76 9.43
N LEU A 137 -5.58 8.11 8.73
CA LEU A 137 -6.03 8.63 7.43
C LEU A 137 -6.56 10.07 7.54
N SER A 138 -7.19 10.42 8.66
CA SER A 138 -7.63 11.79 8.93
C SER A 138 -6.48 12.83 8.94
N ASP A 139 -5.27 12.44 9.38
CA ASP A 139 -4.09 13.31 9.31
C ASP A 139 -3.66 13.52 7.87
N GLN A 140 -3.67 12.45 7.07
CA GLN A 140 -3.40 12.52 5.65
C GLN A 140 -4.40 13.42 4.92
N MET A 141 -5.70 13.32 5.26
CA MET A 141 -6.72 14.19 4.70
C MET A 141 -6.54 15.66 5.07
N ARG A 142 -6.16 15.93 6.32
CA ARG A 142 -5.85 17.30 6.78
C ARG A 142 -4.66 17.90 6.04
N ARG A 143 -3.69 17.08 5.65
CA ARG A 143 -2.52 17.49 4.88
C ARG A 143 -2.84 17.72 3.40
N ILE A 144 -3.59 16.81 2.79
CA ILE A 144 -3.92 16.88 1.35
C ILE A 144 -4.95 17.97 1.07
N GLN A 145 -5.92 18.17 1.99
CA GLN A 145 -7.04 19.09 1.86
C GLN A 145 -7.73 18.98 0.48
N PRO A 146 -8.23 17.79 0.08
CA PRO A 146 -8.73 17.64 -1.26
C PRO A 146 -10.03 18.42 -1.45
N THR A 147 -10.21 18.96 -2.66
CA THR A 147 -11.46 19.65 -3.03
C THR A 147 -12.61 18.66 -3.24
N LYS A 148 -12.27 17.41 -3.60
CA LYS A 148 -13.20 16.31 -3.76
C LYS A 148 -12.56 14.98 -3.41
N THR A 149 -13.29 14.12 -2.70
CA THR A 149 -12.87 12.76 -2.41
C THR A 149 -13.81 11.75 -3.06
N ILE A 150 -13.26 10.75 -3.72
CA ILE A 150 -14.00 9.60 -4.28
C ILE A 150 -13.31 8.30 -3.87
N ALA A 151 -14.03 7.39 -3.23
CA ALA A 151 -13.58 6.03 -2.98
C ALA A 151 -14.17 5.07 -4.01
N LEU A 152 -13.31 4.29 -4.67
CA LEU A 152 -13.72 3.26 -5.59
C LEU A 152 -13.97 1.96 -4.82
N SER A 153 -15.24 1.54 -4.77
CA SER A 153 -15.68 0.36 -4.04
C SER A 153 -16.80 -0.36 -4.79
N SER A 154 -16.79 -1.69 -4.73
CA SER A 154 -17.86 -2.54 -5.27
C SER A 154 -19.20 -2.37 -4.52
N HIS A 155 -19.18 -1.78 -3.33
CA HIS A 155 -20.37 -1.53 -2.51
C HIS A 155 -20.88 -0.08 -2.62
N GLY A 156 -20.25 0.72 -3.47
CA GLY A 156 -20.60 2.13 -3.69
C GLY A 156 -21.74 2.32 -4.70
N LYS A 157 -21.98 3.59 -5.06
CA LYS A 157 -22.91 3.92 -6.15
C LYS A 157 -22.30 3.52 -7.50
N PRO A 158 -23.02 2.75 -8.35
CA PRO A 158 -22.53 2.40 -9.68
C PRO A 158 -22.20 3.62 -10.53
N SER A 159 -21.03 3.60 -11.19
CA SER A 159 -20.56 4.64 -12.10
C SER A 159 -19.52 4.05 -13.07
N SER A 160 -19.30 4.70 -14.22
CA SER A 160 -18.18 4.40 -15.09
C SER A 160 -16.91 5.16 -14.69
N PHE A 161 -15.75 4.71 -15.15
CA PHE A 161 -14.48 5.38 -14.89
C PHE A 161 -14.39 6.73 -15.60
N GLU A 162 -14.97 6.87 -16.79
CA GLU A 162 -15.03 8.12 -17.55
C GLU A 162 -15.79 9.19 -16.76
N LYS A 163 -16.95 8.83 -16.21
CA LYS A 163 -17.76 9.75 -15.41
C LYS A 163 -17.04 10.16 -14.12
N VAL A 164 -16.33 9.24 -13.48
CA VAL A 164 -15.48 9.56 -12.31
C VAL A 164 -14.37 10.51 -12.72
N ALA A 165 -13.68 10.25 -13.84
CA ALA A 165 -12.63 11.12 -14.35
C ALA A 165 -13.14 12.53 -14.72
N GLU A 166 -14.32 12.65 -15.33
CA GLU A 166 -14.95 13.95 -15.63
C GLU A 166 -15.24 14.78 -14.38
N ILE A 167 -15.67 14.13 -13.29
CA ILE A 167 -15.89 14.80 -12.00
C ILE A 167 -14.55 15.28 -11.45
N LEU A 168 -13.56 14.40 -11.37
CA LEU A 168 -12.24 14.71 -10.81
C LEU A 168 -11.49 15.76 -11.64
N ALA A 169 -11.68 15.80 -12.96
CA ALA A 169 -10.99 16.76 -13.84
C ALA A 169 -11.44 18.22 -13.63
N LYS A 170 -12.61 18.43 -13.00
CA LYS A 170 -13.13 19.77 -12.66
C LYS A 170 -12.59 20.30 -11.33
N GLU A 171 -11.86 19.46 -10.59
CA GLU A 171 -11.39 19.71 -9.24
C GLU A 171 -9.91 20.08 -9.26
N GLU A 172 -9.50 21.04 -8.40
CA GLU A 172 -8.12 21.51 -8.37
C GLU A 172 -7.17 20.48 -7.74
N SER A 173 -7.60 19.88 -6.62
CA SER A 173 -6.84 18.88 -5.86
C SER A 173 -7.75 17.73 -5.42
N PRO A 174 -8.28 16.92 -6.35
CA PRO A 174 -9.10 15.77 -5.97
C PRO A 174 -8.26 14.65 -5.34
N ALA A 175 -8.92 13.82 -4.52
CA ALA A 175 -8.39 12.59 -3.94
C ALA A 175 -9.21 11.38 -4.38
N VAL A 176 -8.53 10.30 -4.77
CA VAL A 176 -9.14 9.02 -5.13
C VAL A 176 -8.59 7.93 -4.23
N PHE A 177 -9.50 7.17 -3.62
CA PHE A 177 -9.20 6.03 -2.76
C PHE A 177 -9.43 4.73 -3.49
N ILE A 178 -8.45 3.83 -3.44
CA ILE A 178 -8.54 2.47 -4.02
C ILE A 178 -8.02 1.48 -2.99
N GLY A 179 -8.81 0.46 -2.66
CA GLY A 179 -8.35 -0.64 -1.80
C GLY A 179 -7.24 -1.45 -2.49
N ALA A 180 -6.09 -1.60 -1.83
CA ALA A 180 -4.98 -2.41 -2.33
C ALA A 180 -4.82 -3.72 -1.53
N TYR A 181 -5.91 -4.46 -1.45
CA TYR A 181 -6.06 -5.74 -0.77
C TYR A 181 -6.91 -6.69 -1.65
N PRO A 182 -6.86 -8.01 -1.43
CA PRO A 182 -7.45 -8.96 -2.39
C PRO A 182 -8.97 -9.09 -2.28
N SER A 183 -9.57 -8.95 -1.09
CA SER A 183 -11.01 -9.16 -0.90
C SER A 183 -11.56 -8.48 0.36
N GLY A 184 -12.86 -8.23 0.38
CA GLY A 184 -13.60 -7.61 1.48
C GLY A 184 -14.11 -6.21 1.14
N PRO A 185 -15.06 -5.66 1.93
CA PRO A 185 -15.49 -4.28 1.76
C PRO A 185 -14.44 -3.30 2.29
N MET A 186 -14.35 -2.11 1.71
CA MET A 186 -13.53 -1.02 2.27
C MET A 186 -14.07 -0.65 3.65
N ASN A 187 -13.18 -0.48 4.62
CA ASN A 187 -13.58 -0.10 5.97
C ASN A 187 -14.26 1.29 5.93
N PRO A 188 -15.47 1.48 6.49
CA PRO A 188 -16.15 2.78 6.52
C PRO A 188 -15.39 3.88 7.27
N GLU A 189 -14.45 3.52 8.13
CA GLU A 189 -13.58 4.46 8.86
C GLU A 189 -12.42 4.99 8.01
N VAL A 190 -12.25 4.44 6.79
CA VAL A 190 -11.39 4.96 5.73
C VAL A 190 -12.17 5.98 4.89
#